data_AF-A0AAD5FK83-F1
#
_entry.id   AF-A0AAD5FK83-F1
#
_cell.length_a   1.000
_cell.length_b   1.000
_cell.length_c   1.000
_cell.angle_alpha   90.00
_cell.angle_beta   90.00
_cell.angle_gamma   90.00
#
_symmetry.space_group_name_H-M   'P 1'
#
loop_
_entity.id
_entity.type
_entity.pdbx_description
1 polymer ?
#
loop_
_entity_poly.entity_id
_entity_poly.type
_entity_poly.pdbx_seq_one_letter_code
_entity_poly.pdbx_strand_id
1 'polypeptide(L)'
;MPPKKAPQPTGNKKTQEKKKEKIIEDKTFGLKNKKGAKQQKFIKAVTHQVKHGQQNARQLAAEADKTKKGDKKKDISELNELFKPVVAAQKVSKGVDPKSVLCAFFKQGQCTKGDKCKFSHDLSLDRKCEKRSVYVDVREDELEKDTMEFWDEKKLEEVVNKKHGEAEKKKAKTQIVC
;
A
#
# COMPACT_ATOMS: atom_id res chain seq x y z
N MET A 1 14.30 -67.33 14.18
CA MET A 1 14.33 -66.04 13.44
C MET A 1 12.88 -65.58 13.24
N PRO A 2 12.43 -64.47 13.84
CA PRO A 2 11.06 -63.99 13.68
C PRO A 2 10.89 -63.23 12.35
N PRO A 3 9.76 -63.38 11.65
CA PRO A 3 9.59 -62.88 10.30
C PRO A 3 9.46 -61.35 10.27
N LYS A 4 10.23 -60.71 9.38
CA LYS A 4 10.14 -59.28 9.04
C LYS A 4 8.72 -58.95 8.58
N LYS A 5 8.00 -58.11 9.33
CA LYS A 5 6.77 -57.46 8.85
C LYS A 5 7.11 -56.55 7.66
N ALA A 6 6.43 -56.77 6.54
CA ALA A 6 6.53 -55.97 5.34
C ALA A 6 6.03 -54.52 5.57
N PRO A 7 6.63 -53.52 4.90
CA PRO A 7 6.18 -52.13 4.98
C PRO A 7 4.86 -51.95 4.23
N GLN A 8 3.86 -51.38 4.90
CA GLN A 8 2.56 -51.04 4.31
C GLN A 8 2.70 -49.91 3.27
N PRO A 9 1.91 -49.93 2.18
CA PRO A 9 2.02 -48.95 1.10
C PRO A 9 1.52 -47.57 1.56
N THR A 10 2.30 -46.55 1.26
CA THR A 10 1.98 -45.13 1.45
C THR A 10 0.79 -44.73 0.57
N GLY A 11 -0.43 -44.86 1.11
CA GLY A 11 -1.66 -44.51 0.40
C GLY A 11 -1.85 -43.00 0.24
N ASN A 12 -2.25 -42.59 -0.97
CA ASN A 12 -2.66 -41.24 -1.38
C ASN A 12 -3.51 -40.50 -0.32
N LYS A 13 -3.31 -39.17 -0.18
CA LYS A 13 -4.02 -38.28 0.77
C LYS A 13 -5.55 -38.47 0.73
N LYS A 14 -6.09 -38.61 -0.48
CA LYS A 14 -7.52 -38.88 -0.75
C LYS A 14 -8.03 -40.22 -0.19
N THR A 15 -7.16 -41.23 -0.12
CA THR A 15 -7.48 -42.55 0.45
C THR A 15 -7.45 -42.52 1.98
N GLN A 16 -6.58 -41.70 2.58
CA GLN A 16 -6.53 -41.53 4.03
C GLN A 16 -7.73 -40.71 4.55
N GLU A 17 -8.18 -39.70 3.79
CA GLU A 17 -9.38 -38.92 4.12
C GLU A 17 -10.65 -39.78 4.09
N LYS A 18 -10.83 -40.61 3.05
CA LYS A 18 -11.94 -41.58 2.99
C LYS A 18 -11.93 -42.59 4.14
N LYS A 19 -10.75 -43.04 4.59
CA LYS A 19 -10.64 -43.92 5.77
C LYS A 19 -11.05 -43.19 7.06
N LYS A 20 -10.66 -41.92 7.22
CA LYS A 20 -11.07 -41.09 8.37
C LYS A 20 -12.59 -40.83 8.37
N GLU A 21 -13.19 -40.58 7.22
CA GLU A 21 -14.64 -40.42 7.07
C GLU A 21 -15.39 -41.70 7.44
N LYS A 22 -14.94 -42.86 6.98
CA LYS A 22 -15.51 -44.16 7.40
C LYS A 22 -15.42 -44.39 8.91
N ILE A 23 -14.30 -44.05 9.55
CA ILE A 23 -14.14 -44.17 11.01
C ILE A 23 -15.08 -43.21 11.74
N ILE A 24 -15.29 -42.00 11.21
CA ILE A 24 -16.26 -41.06 11.76
C ILE A 24 -17.67 -41.63 11.61
N GLU A 25 -18.04 -42.12 10.44
CA GLU A 25 -19.35 -42.72 10.18
C GLU A 25 -19.64 -43.90 11.12
N ASP A 26 -18.66 -44.76 11.33
CA ASP A 26 -18.74 -45.93 12.22
C ASP A 26 -18.84 -45.53 13.71
N LYS A 27 -17.96 -44.63 14.18
CA LYS A 27 -17.99 -44.16 15.58
C LYS A 27 -19.15 -43.23 15.91
N THR A 28 -19.78 -42.64 14.91
CA THR A 28 -20.97 -41.77 15.07
C THR A 28 -22.25 -42.45 14.58
N PHE A 29 -22.18 -43.73 14.22
CA PHE A 29 -23.31 -44.53 13.75
C PHE A 29 -24.37 -44.63 14.85
N GLY A 30 -25.64 -44.44 14.49
CA GLY A 30 -26.78 -44.45 15.43
C GLY A 30 -26.90 -43.20 16.33
N LEU A 31 -25.82 -42.45 16.59
CA LEU A 31 -25.86 -41.21 17.39
C LEU A 31 -26.29 -39.99 16.57
N LYS A 32 -26.10 -40.00 15.25
CA LYS A 32 -26.48 -38.89 14.35
C LYS A 32 -27.99 -38.60 14.33
N ASN A 33 -28.84 -39.61 14.52
CA ASN A 33 -30.30 -39.45 14.57
C ASN A 33 -30.83 -38.92 15.91
N LYS A 34 -29.98 -38.90 16.95
CA LYS A 34 -30.35 -38.46 18.30
C LYS A 34 -29.91 -37.00 18.47
N LYS A 35 -30.83 -36.05 18.27
CA LYS A 35 -30.59 -34.59 18.30
C LYS A 35 -30.25 -34.01 19.69
N GLY A 36 -29.90 -34.83 20.68
CA GLY A 36 -29.57 -34.38 22.03
C GLY A 36 -28.26 -33.57 22.08
N ALA A 37 -28.23 -32.50 22.88
CA ALA A 37 -27.06 -31.62 23.01
C ALA A 37 -25.79 -32.37 23.48
N LYS A 38 -25.93 -33.40 24.32
CA LYS A 38 -24.83 -34.26 24.77
C LYS A 38 -24.27 -35.11 23.62
N GLN A 39 -25.14 -35.73 22.82
CA GLN A 39 -24.74 -36.48 21.62
C GLN A 39 -24.09 -35.60 20.56
N GLN A 40 -24.59 -34.39 20.33
CA GLN A 40 -23.98 -33.44 19.40
C GLN A 40 -22.58 -33.02 19.84
N LYS A 41 -22.35 -32.76 21.15
CA LYS A 41 -21.01 -32.50 21.70
C LYS A 41 -20.07 -33.70 21.53
N PHE A 42 -20.57 -34.92 21.73
CA PHE A 42 -19.79 -36.15 21.53
C PHE A 42 -19.41 -36.36 20.05
N ILE A 43 -20.34 -36.17 19.12
CA ILE A 43 -20.07 -36.23 17.67
C ILE A 43 -18.99 -35.21 17.30
N LYS A 44 -19.07 -33.97 17.80
CA LYS A 44 -18.05 -32.93 17.60
C LYS A 44 -16.68 -33.33 18.19
N ALA A 45 -16.63 -33.90 19.39
CA ALA A 45 -15.38 -34.35 20.00
C ALA A 45 -14.74 -35.52 19.22
N VAL A 46 -15.52 -36.53 18.82
CA VAL A 46 -15.03 -37.70 18.07
C VAL A 46 -14.57 -37.31 16.66
N THR A 47 -15.35 -36.49 15.96
CA THR A 47 -14.96 -35.95 14.63
C THR A 47 -13.67 -35.15 14.72
N HIS A 48 -13.52 -34.30 15.74
CA HIS A 48 -12.31 -33.52 15.95
C HIS A 48 -11.10 -34.42 16.29
N GLN A 49 -11.30 -35.44 17.14
CA GLN A 49 -10.25 -36.39 17.50
C GLN A 49 -9.77 -37.23 16.31
N VAL A 50 -10.66 -37.65 15.40
CA VAL A 50 -10.28 -38.43 14.22
C VAL A 50 -9.68 -37.55 13.10
N LYS A 51 -10.14 -36.30 12.96
CA LYS A 51 -9.59 -35.37 11.97
C LYS A 51 -8.23 -34.79 12.38
N HIS A 52 -8.08 -34.40 13.64
CA HIS A 52 -6.93 -33.65 14.15
C HIS A 52 -6.02 -34.42 15.10
N GLY A 53 -6.50 -35.50 15.72
CA GLY A 53 -5.80 -36.20 16.82
C GLY A 53 -4.56 -37.00 16.44
N GLN A 54 -3.98 -36.78 15.26
CA GLN A 54 -2.74 -37.46 14.85
C GLN A 54 -1.92 -36.64 13.83
N GLN A 55 -1.93 -35.31 13.93
CA GLN A 55 -0.95 -34.52 13.19
C GLN A 55 0.37 -34.53 13.97
N ASN A 56 1.43 -35.06 13.35
CA ASN A 56 2.78 -34.99 13.92
C ASN A 56 3.14 -33.52 14.19
N ALA A 57 3.77 -33.22 15.33
CA ALA A 57 4.14 -31.84 15.71
C ALA A 57 4.89 -31.07 14.60
N ARG A 58 5.65 -31.79 13.77
CA ARG A 58 6.34 -31.25 12.58
C ARG A 58 5.41 -30.79 11.45
N GLN A 59 4.26 -31.45 11.26
CA GLN A 59 3.26 -31.05 10.26
C GLN A 59 2.44 -29.86 10.75
N LEU A 60 2.11 -29.80 12.04
CA LEU A 60 1.46 -28.63 12.66
C LEU A 60 2.35 -27.39 12.59
N ALA A 61 3.65 -27.52 12.85
CA ALA A 61 4.60 -26.41 12.72
C ALA A 61 4.74 -25.92 11.26
N ALA A 62 4.77 -26.84 10.29
CA ALA A 62 4.88 -26.49 8.87
C ALA A 62 3.59 -25.88 8.28
N GLU A 63 2.40 -26.27 8.77
CA GLU A 63 1.14 -25.64 8.40
C GLU A 63 0.97 -24.28 9.09
N ALA A 64 1.40 -24.12 10.35
CA ALA A 64 1.37 -22.85 11.07
C ALA A 64 2.32 -21.78 10.48
N ASP A 65 3.47 -22.18 9.93
CA ASP A 65 4.37 -21.26 9.22
C ASP A 65 3.77 -20.79 7.88
N LYS A 66 3.13 -21.71 7.15
CA LYS A 66 2.45 -21.41 5.88
C LYS A 66 1.23 -20.51 6.06
N THR A 67 0.42 -20.73 7.11
CA THR A 67 -0.71 -19.84 7.41
C THR A 67 -0.22 -18.45 7.83
N LYS A 68 0.76 -18.35 8.74
CA LYS A 68 1.36 -17.06 9.12
C LYS A 68 1.93 -16.26 7.95
N LYS A 69 2.56 -16.92 6.98
CA LYS A 69 3.10 -16.25 5.77
C LYS A 69 1.99 -15.82 4.81
N GLY A 70 0.90 -16.58 4.75
CA GLY A 70 -0.31 -16.23 4.00
C GLY A 70 -1.06 -15.05 4.60
N ASP A 71 -1.25 -15.04 5.93
CA ASP A 71 -1.92 -13.94 6.64
C ASP A 71 -1.11 -12.64 6.53
N LYS A 72 0.21 -12.67 6.72
CA LYS A 72 1.06 -11.48 6.47
C LYS A 72 0.91 -10.93 5.06
N LYS A 73 0.76 -11.78 4.05
CA LYS A 73 0.57 -11.34 2.66
C LYS A 73 -0.79 -10.69 2.45
N LYS A 74 -1.83 -11.18 3.13
CA LYS A 74 -3.18 -10.58 3.10
C LYS A 74 -3.19 -9.24 3.81
N ASP A 75 -2.61 -9.16 5.01
CA ASP A 75 -2.50 -7.91 5.77
C ASP A 75 -1.75 -6.84 4.96
N ILE A 76 -0.62 -7.20 4.32
CA ILE A 76 0.10 -6.29 3.42
C ILE A 76 -0.76 -5.86 2.23
N SER A 77 -1.60 -6.75 1.69
CA SER A 77 -2.50 -6.42 0.58
C SER A 77 -3.62 -5.48 1.02
N GLU A 78 -4.24 -5.73 2.18
CA GLU A 78 -5.29 -4.90 2.76
C GLU A 78 -4.78 -3.52 3.15
N LEU A 79 -3.58 -3.45 3.75
CA LEU A 79 -2.92 -2.19 4.09
C LEU A 79 -2.56 -1.42 2.81
N ASN A 80 -2.05 -2.11 1.78
CA ASN A 80 -1.83 -1.45 0.49
C ASN A 80 -3.13 -0.93 -0.14
N GLU A 81 -4.25 -1.62 0.01
CA GLU A 81 -5.56 -1.21 -0.52
C GLU A 81 -6.16 -0.03 0.22
N LEU A 82 -6.07 -0.02 1.56
CA LEU A 82 -6.54 1.07 2.40
C LEU A 82 -5.74 2.36 2.18
N PHE A 83 -4.43 2.25 2.03
CA PHE A 83 -3.54 3.39 1.87
C PHE A 83 -3.20 3.71 0.42
N LYS A 84 -3.88 3.15 -0.60
CA LYS A 84 -3.63 3.53 -2.00
C LYS A 84 -3.85 5.03 -2.14
N PRO A 85 -2.79 5.84 -2.34
CA PRO A 85 -3.02 7.23 -2.70
C PRO A 85 -3.74 7.20 -4.06
N VAL A 86 -4.78 8.03 -4.21
CA VAL A 86 -5.47 8.25 -5.49
C VAL A 86 -4.50 8.96 -6.43
N VAL A 87 -3.51 8.24 -6.93
CA VAL A 87 -2.60 8.76 -7.95
C VAL A 87 -3.35 8.62 -9.26
N ALA A 88 -3.98 9.72 -9.68
CA ALA A 88 -4.44 9.86 -11.06
C ALA A 88 -3.27 9.48 -11.98
N ALA A 89 -3.51 8.56 -12.92
CA ALA A 89 -2.47 8.03 -13.80
C ALA A 89 -1.59 9.15 -14.34
N GLN A 90 -0.27 9.06 -14.12
CA GLN A 90 0.72 10.05 -14.56
C GLN A 90 0.57 10.30 -16.07
N LYS A 91 -0.04 11.44 -16.43
CA LYS A 91 -0.16 11.89 -17.82
C LYS A 91 1.14 12.61 -18.17
N VAL A 92 1.99 11.93 -18.93
CA VAL A 92 3.22 12.53 -19.47
C VAL A 92 2.86 13.29 -20.75
N SER A 93 3.46 14.47 -20.94
CA SER A 93 3.26 15.31 -22.13
C SER A 93 3.77 14.62 -23.40
N LYS A 94 3.13 14.92 -24.54
CA LYS A 94 3.51 14.36 -25.85
C LYS A 94 4.87 14.93 -26.25
N GLY A 95 5.92 14.13 -26.10
CA GLY A 95 7.31 14.51 -26.45
C GLY A 95 8.35 14.13 -25.40
N VAL A 96 7.94 13.73 -24.19
CA VAL A 96 8.86 13.25 -23.15
C VAL A 96 8.90 11.72 -23.17
N ASP A 97 10.11 11.16 -23.24
CA ASP A 97 10.31 9.72 -23.19
C ASP A 97 9.79 9.17 -21.86
N PRO A 98 8.83 8.22 -21.87
CA PRO A 98 8.22 7.72 -20.65
C PRO A 98 9.21 7.08 -19.67
N LYS A 99 10.32 6.53 -20.17
CA LYS A 99 11.42 5.96 -19.38
C LYS A 99 12.32 7.01 -18.71
N SER A 100 12.25 8.27 -19.10
CA SER A 100 12.94 9.34 -18.37
C SER A 100 12.18 9.76 -17.10
N VAL A 101 10.88 9.43 -17.04
CA VAL A 101 9.98 9.80 -15.95
C VAL A 101 9.88 8.65 -14.96
N LEU A 102 10.06 8.96 -13.67
CA LEU A 102 9.88 8.01 -12.60
C LEU A 102 8.45 7.51 -12.48
N CYS A 103 8.31 6.20 -12.31
CA CYS A 103 7.04 5.55 -12.06
C CYS A 103 6.51 5.92 -10.67
N ALA A 104 5.37 6.63 -10.60
CA ALA A 104 4.72 6.93 -9.32
C ALA A 104 4.39 5.66 -8.51
N PHE A 105 3.99 4.57 -9.16
CA PHE A 105 3.71 3.29 -8.50
C PHE A 105 4.98 2.63 -7.96
N PHE A 106 6.13 2.81 -8.62
CA PHE A 106 7.40 2.28 -8.14
C PHE A 106 7.93 3.09 -6.95
N LYS A 107 7.79 4.42 -7.00
CA LYS A 107 8.07 5.32 -5.87
C LYS A 107 7.28 4.91 -4.61
N GLN A 108 6.09 4.35 -4.78
CA GLN A 108 5.22 3.86 -3.71
C GLN A 108 5.40 2.36 -3.39
N GLY A 109 6.29 1.65 -4.09
CA GLY A 109 6.51 0.21 -3.88
C GLY A 109 5.36 -0.70 -4.37
N GLN A 110 4.41 -0.16 -5.12
CA GLN A 110 3.21 -0.87 -5.59
C GLN A 110 3.27 -1.23 -7.09
N CYS A 111 4.38 -0.97 -7.78
CA CYS A 111 4.51 -1.29 -9.20
C CYS A 111 4.62 -2.80 -9.44
N THR A 112 3.60 -3.38 -10.07
CA THR A 112 3.59 -4.81 -10.46
C THR A 112 4.25 -5.09 -11.81
N LYS A 113 4.64 -4.04 -12.56
CA LYS A 113 5.15 -4.17 -13.94
C LYS A 113 6.64 -4.49 -14.01
N GLY A 114 7.38 -4.30 -12.91
CA GLY A 114 8.84 -4.55 -12.85
C GLY A 114 9.58 -3.82 -13.99
N ASP A 115 10.59 -4.47 -14.57
CA ASP A 115 11.44 -3.88 -15.63
C ASP A 115 10.70 -3.59 -16.95
N LYS A 116 9.49 -4.14 -17.11
CA LYS A 116 8.62 -3.88 -18.27
C LYS A 116 7.74 -2.65 -18.08
N CYS A 117 7.94 -1.89 -16.99
CA CYS A 117 7.20 -0.65 -16.76
C CYS A 117 7.49 0.38 -17.86
N LYS A 118 6.45 1.12 -18.25
CA LYS A 118 6.57 2.24 -19.21
C LYS A 118 7.39 3.40 -18.63
N PHE A 119 7.43 3.51 -17.30
CA PHE A 119 8.12 4.54 -16.54
C PHE A 119 9.36 3.96 -15.86
N SER A 120 10.38 4.78 -15.55
CA SER A 120 11.60 4.27 -14.92
C SER A 120 11.40 3.85 -13.47
N HIS A 121 12.19 2.86 -13.09
CA HIS A 121 12.36 2.36 -11.73
C HIS A 121 13.71 2.82 -11.11
N ASP A 122 14.33 3.86 -11.65
CA ASP A 122 15.57 4.41 -11.13
C ASP A 122 15.29 5.59 -10.20
N LEU A 123 15.37 5.36 -8.88
CA LEU A 123 15.16 6.40 -7.86
C LEU A 123 16.13 7.59 -8.01
N SER A 124 17.24 7.42 -8.73
CA SER A 124 18.21 8.49 -8.98
C SER A 124 17.61 9.64 -9.81
N LEU A 125 16.57 9.36 -10.60
CA LEU A 125 15.88 10.36 -11.41
C LEU A 125 15.02 11.35 -10.59
N ASP A 126 14.57 10.98 -9.38
CA ASP A 126 13.78 11.87 -8.49
C ASP A 126 14.68 12.90 -7.80
N ARG A 127 15.94 12.52 -7.60
CA ARG A 127 16.91 13.28 -6.79
C ARG A 127 17.53 14.45 -7.55
N LYS A 128 17.17 14.65 -8.82
CA LYS A 128 17.70 15.73 -9.66
C LYS A 128 17.02 17.08 -9.40
N CYS A 129 15.96 17.13 -8.60
CA CYS A 129 15.48 18.40 -8.07
C CYS A 129 16.42 18.83 -6.93
N GLU A 130 17.11 19.96 -7.14
CA GLU A 130 18.02 20.55 -6.16
C GLU A 130 17.31 20.69 -4.82
N LYS A 131 17.89 20.11 -3.76
CA LYS A 131 17.29 20.19 -2.42
C LYS A 131 17.30 21.66 -2.03
N ARG A 132 16.12 22.25 -1.85
CA ARG A 132 15.98 23.59 -1.28
C ARG A 132 16.84 23.66 -0.01
N SER A 133 17.86 24.51 -0.03
CA SER A 133 18.77 24.65 1.10
C SER A 133 17.99 25.18 2.29
N VAL A 134 18.08 24.50 3.43
CA VAL A 134 17.44 24.95 4.68
C VAL A 134 18.02 26.28 5.15
N TYR A 135 19.25 26.59 4.74
CA TYR A 135 19.98 27.79 5.14
C TYR A 135 19.81 28.97 4.16
N VAL A 136 19.16 28.77 3.02
CA VAL A 136 18.86 29.85 2.08
C VAL A 136 17.37 30.14 2.20
N ASP A 137 17.04 31.25 2.87
CA ASP A 137 15.67 31.72 2.95
C ASP A 137 15.28 32.37 1.63
N VAL A 138 14.36 31.74 0.91
CA VAL A 138 13.84 32.26 -0.38
C VAL A 138 13.26 33.67 -0.22
N ARG A 139 12.83 34.06 0.99
CA ARG A 139 12.35 35.41 1.28
C ARG A 139 13.47 36.46 1.22
N GLU A 140 14.69 36.10 1.60
CA GLU A 140 15.85 36.99 1.51
C GLU A 140 16.28 37.15 0.05
N ASP A 141 16.35 36.04 -0.70
CA ASP A 141 16.60 36.07 -2.16
C ASP A 141 15.59 36.93 -2.92
N GLU A 142 14.30 36.86 -2.55
CA GLU A 142 13.25 37.68 -3.15
C GLU A 142 13.38 39.16 -2.76
N LEU A 143 13.80 39.46 -1.52
CA LEU A 143 14.01 40.82 -1.03
C LEU A 143 15.25 41.48 -1.65
N GLU A 144 16.34 40.73 -1.81
CA GLU A 144 17.56 41.20 -2.49
C GLU A 144 17.32 41.49 -3.98
N LYS A 145 16.46 40.68 -4.62
CA LYS A 145 16.01 40.90 -5.99
C LYS A 145 14.94 42.00 -6.11
N ASP A 146 14.35 42.45 -5.01
CA ASP A 146 13.39 43.56 -4.98
C ASP A 146 14.07 44.94 -4.88
N THR A 147 15.19 45.10 -5.57
CA THR A 147 15.87 46.38 -5.75
C THR A 147 15.21 47.16 -6.89
N MET A 148 15.15 48.51 -6.77
CA MET A 148 14.45 49.42 -7.70
C MET A 148 14.80 49.21 -9.19
N GLU A 149 15.98 48.63 -9.45
CA GLU A 149 16.50 48.31 -10.79
C GLU A 149 15.73 47.18 -11.50
N PHE A 150 15.06 46.29 -10.75
CA PHE A 150 14.26 45.18 -11.29
C PHE A 150 12.74 45.44 -11.22
N TRP A 151 12.33 46.68 -10.94
CA TRP A 151 10.92 47.03 -10.89
C TRP A 151 10.38 47.27 -12.30
N ASP A 152 9.42 46.44 -12.71
CA ASP A 152 8.65 46.70 -13.93
C ASP A 152 7.82 47.98 -13.78
N GLU A 153 7.53 48.63 -14.91
CA GLU A 153 6.79 49.90 -15.00
C GLU A 153 5.45 49.87 -14.24
N LYS A 154 4.78 48.72 -14.25
CA LYS A 154 3.54 48.47 -13.50
C LYS A 154 3.73 48.46 -11.98
N LYS A 155 4.82 47.88 -11.47
CA LYS A 155 5.14 47.85 -10.04
C LYS A 155 5.56 49.25 -9.56
N LEU A 156 6.30 49.97 -10.41
CA LEU A 156 6.67 51.37 -10.15
C LEU A 156 5.44 52.28 -10.08
N GLU A 157 4.52 52.18 -11.04
CA GLU A 157 3.25 52.93 -11.02
C GLU A 157 2.41 52.63 -9.77
N GLU A 158 2.35 51.38 -9.33
CA GLU A 158 1.63 51.00 -8.11
C GLU A 158 2.24 51.65 -6.86
N VAL A 159 3.56 51.63 -6.73
CA VAL A 159 4.26 52.25 -5.60
C VAL A 159 4.13 53.77 -5.63
N VAL A 160 4.25 54.40 -6.80
CA VAL A 160 4.06 55.85 -6.99
C VAL A 160 2.64 56.26 -6.64
N ASN A 161 1.62 55.53 -7.10
CA ASN A 161 0.23 55.80 -6.76
C ASN A 161 -0.04 55.61 -5.27
N LYS A 162 0.61 54.65 -4.61
CA LYS A 162 0.49 54.44 -3.16
C LYS A 162 1.18 55.54 -2.34
N LYS A 163 2.30 56.10 -2.82
CA LYS A 163 3.04 57.18 -2.14
C LYS A 163 2.47 58.57 -2.40
N HIS A 164 2.06 58.86 -3.64
CA HIS A 164 1.63 60.19 -4.09
C HIS A 164 0.12 60.31 -4.31
N GLY A 165 -0.59 59.20 -4.56
CA GLY A 165 -2.03 59.23 -4.85
C GLY A 165 -2.88 59.69 -3.67
N GLU A 166 -2.44 59.50 -2.42
CA GLU A 166 -3.14 60.04 -1.25
C GLU A 166 -2.85 61.53 -1.02
N ALA A 167 -1.63 61.97 -1.33
CA ALA A 167 -1.21 63.37 -1.20
C ALA A 167 -1.82 64.27 -2.28
N GLU A 168 -1.92 63.80 -3.52
CA GLU A 168 -2.55 64.52 -4.63
C GLU A 168 -4.08 64.55 -4.53
N LYS A 169 -4.72 63.48 -4.02
CA LYS A 169 -6.18 63.47 -3.76
C LYS A 169 -6.61 64.44 -2.65
N LYS A 170 -5.72 64.74 -1.70
CA LYS A 170 -5.98 65.66 -0.58
C LYS A 170 -5.71 67.13 -0.91
N LYS A 171 -5.06 67.43 -2.05
CA LYS A 171 -4.89 68.80 -2.52
C LYS A 171 -6.15 69.23 -3.28
N ALA A 172 -6.86 70.22 -2.75
CA ALA A 172 -8.00 70.81 -3.43
C ALA A 172 -7.54 71.45 -4.76
N LYS A 173 -8.14 71.04 -5.88
CA LYS A 173 -7.88 71.65 -7.18
C LYS A 173 -8.45 73.07 -7.18
N THR A 174 -7.59 74.09 -7.15
CA THR A 174 -8.00 75.48 -7.31
C THR A 174 -8.26 75.76 -8.79
N GLN A 175 -9.50 76.13 -9.14
CA GLN A 175 -9.79 76.69 -10.46
C GLN A 175 -9.13 78.06 -10.56
N ILE A 176 -8.17 78.20 -11.48
CA ILE A 176 -7.64 79.51 -11.86
C ILE A 176 -8.70 80.15 -12.74
N VAL A 177 -9.40 81.15 -12.21
CA VAL A 177 -10.33 81.99 -12.97
C VAL A 177 -9.47 83.03 -13.71
N CYS A 178 -9.50 82.98 -15.04
CA CYS A 178 -8.87 83.96 -15.93
C CYS A 178 -9.84 85.10 -16.25
#